data_AF-A0A7J7E0J5-F1
#
_entry.id   AF-A0A7J7E0J5-F1
#
_cell.length_a   1.000
_cell.length_b   1.000
_cell.length_c   1.000
_cell.angle_alpha   90.00
_cell.angle_beta   90.00
_cell.angle_gamma   90.00
#
_symmetry.space_group_name_H-M   'P 1'
#
loop_
_entity.id
_entity.type
_entity.pdbx_description
1 polymer ?
#
loop_
_entity_poly.entity_id
_entity_poly.type
_entity_poly.pdbx_seq_one_letter_code
_entity_poly.pdbx_strand_id
1 'polypeptide(L)'
;MTWMIRRDILIIRVLIVVVMAFSEIQTCFSQQINRGSFPKGFVFGTASSAFQYEGAVKEDGRGASVWDTFSHSSGKIVDFSNADVAVDQYHRYNEDIQLMKDMGMDAYRFSISWSRIYPNGTGDLNQAGVDHYNNLINALLAKGIVPYVTLYHWDLPQALADRYNGWLSPQIIKDFAVFGETCFQKFGDRVKHWITFNEPHTFAIQGYDVGLQAPGRCSILLRLFCRAGNSATEPYIVAHNTLLSHAAVADIYRSKYKPKQHGSVGIAFDVMWYEPASNSTDDIEATQRAQDFQFGWFIEPLIFGDYPSSMRSRVGSRLPMFSKTEAALLKGSLDFVGINHYTTYYAQENSTNIINVLLNDSLADSGAIALPFKDGKAIGDRVSTLTTTVMSAIENI
;
A
#
# COMPACT_ATOMS: atom_id res chain seq x y z
N MET A 1 -34.54 65.05 -34.77
CA MET A 1 -33.93 63.83 -35.37
C MET A 1 -32.75 63.29 -34.54
N THR A 2 -31.91 64.15 -33.95
CA THR A 2 -30.73 63.81 -33.14
C THR A 2 -31.01 63.14 -31.78
N TRP A 3 -32.21 63.33 -31.20
CA TRP A 3 -32.55 62.77 -29.88
C TRP A 3 -32.96 61.29 -29.94
N MET A 4 -33.65 60.87 -31.00
CA MET A 4 -34.03 59.45 -31.22
C MET A 4 -32.80 58.58 -31.47
N ILE A 5 -31.87 59.05 -32.31
CA ILE A 5 -30.63 58.32 -32.63
C ILE A 5 -29.77 58.08 -31.36
N ARG A 6 -29.73 59.03 -30.42
CA ARG A 6 -29.02 58.86 -29.14
C ARG A 6 -29.66 57.84 -28.22
N ARG A 7 -30.99 57.72 -28.23
CA ARG A 7 -31.72 56.72 -27.43
C ARG A 7 -31.49 55.31 -27.95
N ASP A 8 -31.51 55.15 -29.27
CA ASP A 8 -31.32 53.84 -29.90
C ASP A 8 -29.88 53.33 -29.73
N ILE A 9 -28.88 54.22 -29.79
CA ILE A 9 -27.48 53.87 -29.49
C ILE A 9 -27.29 53.50 -28.01
N LEU A 10 -27.98 54.17 -27.08
CA LEU A 10 -27.91 53.83 -25.66
C LEU A 10 -28.53 52.46 -25.39
N ILE A 11 -29.69 52.16 -26.00
CA ILE A 11 -30.36 50.86 -25.88
C ILE A 11 -29.48 49.74 -26.44
N ILE A 12 -28.85 49.94 -27.60
CA ILE A 12 -27.92 48.97 -28.20
C ILE A 12 -26.70 48.75 -27.29
N ARG A 13 -26.12 49.81 -26.71
CA ARG A 13 -25.00 49.67 -25.77
C ARG A 13 -25.39 48.94 -24.48
N VAL A 14 -26.56 49.22 -23.94
CA VAL A 14 -27.09 48.50 -22.76
C VAL A 14 -27.34 47.03 -23.10
N LEU A 15 -27.92 46.73 -24.26
CA LEU A 15 -28.12 45.35 -24.74
C LEU A 15 -26.79 44.62 -24.94
N ILE A 16 -25.77 45.27 -25.51
CA ILE A 16 -24.44 44.67 -25.66
C ILE A 16 -23.79 44.41 -24.29
N VAL A 17 -23.88 45.35 -23.34
CA VAL A 17 -23.35 45.15 -21.98
C VAL A 17 -24.10 44.05 -21.25
N VAL A 18 -25.42 43.95 -21.41
CA VAL A 18 -26.22 42.86 -20.82
C VAL A 18 -25.87 41.52 -21.47
N VAL A 19 -25.75 41.45 -22.79
CA VAL A 19 -25.34 40.21 -23.50
C VAL A 19 -23.91 39.81 -23.12
N MET A 20 -22.98 40.77 -22.99
CA MET A 20 -21.62 40.49 -22.53
C MET A 20 -21.59 40.04 -21.05
N ALA A 21 -22.41 40.64 -20.19
CA ALA A 21 -22.57 40.22 -18.80
C ALA A 21 -23.21 38.83 -18.68
N PHE A 22 -24.09 38.43 -19.62
CA PHE A 22 -24.64 37.08 -19.68
C PHE A 22 -23.69 36.07 -20.34
N SER A 23 -22.79 36.49 -21.25
CA SER A 23 -21.76 35.62 -21.84
C SER A 23 -20.55 35.38 -20.94
N GLU A 24 -20.32 36.27 -19.96
CA GLU A 24 -19.29 36.09 -18.91
C GLU A 24 -19.80 35.31 -17.68
N ILE A 25 -21.07 34.91 -17.66
CA ILE A 25 -21.50 33.77 -16.85
C ILE A 25 -21.05 32.51 -17.61
N GLN A 26 -19.74 32.29 -17.67
CA GLN A 26 -19.25 30.92 -17.60
C GLN A 26 -19.73 30.41 -16.25
N THR A 27 -20.90 29.77 -16.26
CA THR A 27 -21.23 28.79 -15.24
C THR A 27 -20.03 27.86 -15.18
N CYS A 28 -19.21 28.07 -14.14
CA CYS A 28 -18.26 27.08 -13.70
C CYS A 28 -19.10 25.90 -13.20
N PHE A 29 -19.66 25.13 -14.13
CA PHE A 29 -19.92 23.74 -13.88
C PHE A 29 -18.53 23.17 -13.63
N SER A 30 -18.10 23.16 -12.38
CA SER A 30 -17.24 22.09 -11.92
C SER A 30 -17.89 20.84 -12.47
N GLN A 31 -17.24 20.21 -13.45
CA GLN A 31 -17.76 19.01 -14.08
C GLN A 31 -17.77 17.98 -12.96
N GLN A 32 -18.93 17.83 -12.31
CA GLN A 32 -19.03 17.04 -11.09
C GLN A 32 -18.72 15.60 -11.50
N ILE A 33 -17.52 15.15 -11.15
CA ILE A 33 -17.03 13.81 -11.49
C ILE A 33 -18.05 12.83 -10.91
N ASN A 34 -18.52 11.93 -11.74
CA ASN A 34 -19.47 10.90 -11.36
C ASN A 34 -19.06 9.56 -11.96
N ARG A 35 -19.77 8.48 -11.60
CA ARG A 35 -19.44 7.13 -12.08
C ARG A 35 -19.49 6.98 -13.60
N GLY A 36 -20.27 7.81 -14.29
CA GLY A 36 -20.32 7.85 -15.77
C GLY A 36 -19.08 8.44 -16.42
N SER A 37 -18.20 9.10 -15.65
CA SER A 37 -16.89 9.58 -16.11
C SER A 37 -15.85 8.46 -16.26
N PHE A 38 -16.15 7.24 -15.82
CA PHE A 38 -15.23 6.10 -15.81
C PHE A 38 -15.71 5.00 -16.78
N PRO A 39 -14.81 4.10 -17.24
CA PRO A 39 -15.19 2.97 -18.07
C PRO A 39 -16.32 2.15 -17.45
N LYS A 40 -17.21 1.60 -18.29
CA LYS A 40 -18.26 0.70 -17.82
C LYS A 40 -17.61 -0.50 -17.12
N GLY A 41 -18.07 -0.79 -15.90
CA GLY A 41 -17.50 -1.85 -15.06
C GLY A 41 -16.36 -1.39 -14.17
N PHE A 42 -16.01 -0.10 -14.16
CA PHE A 42 -15.06 0.44 -13.18
C PHE A 42 -15.59 0.21 -11.75
N VAL A 43 -14.72 -0.37 -10.92
CA VAL A 43 -15.01 -0.80 -9.55
C VAL A 43 -14.64 0.33 -8.59
N PHE A 44 -15.62 0.83 -7.84
CA PHE A 44 -15.38 1.71 -6.70
C PHE A 44 -15.56 0.93 -5.42
N GLY A 45 -14.65 1.10 -4.47
CA GLY A 45 -14.69 0.38 -3.21
C GLY A 45 -14.07 1.14 -2.07
N THR A 46 -14.10 0.49 -0.90
CA THR A 46 -13.40 0.96 0.31
C THR A 46 -12.36 -0.08 0.72
N ALA A 47 -11.42 0.32 1.57
CA ALA A 47 -10.32 -0.53 2.01
C ALA A 47 -10.14 -0.53 3.54
N SER A 48 -9.73 -1.68 4.08
CA SER A 48 -9.35 -1.88 5.47
C SER A 48 -8.15 -2.82 5.60
N SER A 49 -7.65 -2.96 6.83
CA SER A 49 -6.73 -4.01 7.24
C SER A 49 -7.16 -4.61 8.58
N ALA A 50 -6.82 -5.89 8.78
CA ALA A 50 -7.27 -6.67 9.92
C ALA A 50 -6.90 -6.03 11.25
N PHE A 51 -5.61 -5.70 11.48
CA PHE A 51 -5.19 -5.11 12.75
C PHE A 51 -5.79 -3.71 12.97
N GLN A 52 -6.07 -2.93 11.92
CA GLN A 52 -6.64 -1.60 12.07
C GLN A 52 -8.16 -1.59 12.31
N TYR A 53 -8.87 -2.68 11.98
CA TYR A 53 -10.35 -2.72 11.99
C TYR A 53 -10.92 -3.80 12.90
N GLU A 54 -10.37 -5.01 12.92
CA GLU A 54 -11.05 -6.16 13.53
C GLU A 54 -11.21 -6.06 15.05
N GLY A 55 -10.12 -5.77 15.77
CA GLY A 55 -10.08 -5.99 17.22
C GLY A 55 -10.15 -7.48 17.57
N ALA A 56 -10.80 -7.79 18.69
CA ALA A 56 -10.99 -9.16 19.20
C ALA A 56 -9.68 -9.95 19.27
N VAL A 57 -8.62 -9.30 19.77
CA VAL A 57 -7.24 -9.80 19.68
C VAL A 57 -6.95 -11.03 20.55
N LYS A 58 -7.82 -11.30 21.53
CA LYS A 58 -7.73 -12.43 22.48
C LYS A 58 -8.91 -13.41 22.36
N GLU A 59 -9.72 -13.28 21.31
CA GLU A 59 -10.95 -14.06 21.14
C GLU A 59 -10.74 -15.21 20.16
N ASP A 60 -11.55 -16.26 20.33
CA ASP A 60 -11.69 -17.38 19.40
C ASP A 60 -10.36 -17.97 18.92
N GLY A 61 -9.39 -18.07 19.82
CA GLY A 61 -8.12 -18.74 19.59
C GLY A 61 -7.12 -17.97 18.72
N ARG A 62 -7.36 -16.68 18.39
CA ARG A 62 -6.37 -15.84 17.69
C ARG A 62 -5.05 -15.77 18.47
N GLY A 63 -3.92 -15.94 17.78
CA GLY A 63 -2.58 -15.70 18.34
C GLY A 63 -2.18 -14.22 18.28
N ALA A 64 -1.13 -13.84 19.00
CA ALA A 64 -0.58 -12.49 18.90
C ALA A 64 0.15 -12.27 17.57
N SER A 65 0.01 -11.07 17.02
CA SER A 65 0.83 -10.51 15.94
C SER A 65 1.94 -9.62 16.50
N VAL A 66 2.91 -9.27 15.66
CA VAL A 66 3.96 -8.28 15.99
C VAL A 66 3.39 -6.92 16.39
N TRP A 67 2.22 -6.58 15.86
CA TRP A 67 1.53 -5.34 16.15
C TRP A 67 0.86 -5.33 17.52
N ASP A 68 0.34 -6.48 17.97
CA ASP A 68 -0.14 -6.63 19.36
C ASP A 68 1.02 -6.33 20.32
N THR A 69 2.19 -6.95 20.13
CA THR A 69 3.38 -6.73 20.98
C THR A 69 3.89 -5.29 20.91
N PHE A 70 3.96 -4.72 19.70
CA PHE A 70 4.51 -3.40 19.47
C PHE A 70 3.63 -2.29 20.07
N SER A 71 2.32 -2.35 19.87
CA SER A 71 1.39 -1.34 20.40
C SER A 71 1.30 -1.34 21.92
N HIS A 72 1.49 -2.50 22.56
CA HIS A 72 1.57 -2.61 24.03
C HIS A 72 2.93 -2.19 24.61
N SER A 73 3.92 -1.90 23.77
CA SER A 73 5.22 -1.43 24.23
C SER A 73 5.18 0.07 24.54
N SER A 74 5.58 0.44 25.75
CA SER A 74 5.55 1.83 26.21
C SER A 74 6.32 2.78 25.29
N GLY A 75 5.68 3.89 24.92
CA GLY A 75 6.29 4.95 24.11
C GLY A 75 6.39 4.66 22.61
N LYS A 76 5.80 3.56 22.12
CA LYS A 76 5.76 3.23 20.68
C LYS A 76 4.59 3.86 19.94
N ILE A 77 3.46 4.06 20.62
CA ILE A 77 2.28 4.72 20.07
C ILE A 77 2.12 6.09 20.71
N VAL A 78 1.98 7.14 19.90
CA VAL A 78 2.02 8.55 20.34
C VAL A 78 0.93 8.88 21.36
N ASP A 79 -0.28 8.36 21.17
CA ASP A 79 -1.43 8.56 22.04
C ASP A 79 -1.67 7.40 23.03
N PHE A 80 -0.73 6.44 23.10
CA PHE A 80 -0.80 5.24 23.93
C PHE A 80 -1.99 4.32 23.63
N SER A 81 -2.64 4.47 22.47
CA SER A 81 -3.68 3.57 22.02
C SER A 81 -3.12 2.22 21.55
N ASN A 82 -4.01 1.24 21.39
CA ASN A 82 -3.75 -0.04 20.73
C ASN A 82 -4.98 -0.45 19.90
N ALA A 83 -4.90 -1.58 19.23
CA ALA A 83 -5.99 -2.10 18.41
C ALA A 83 -6.67 -3.34 19.02
N ASP A 84 -6.70 -3.45 20.35
CA ASP A 84 -7.34 -4.58 21.04
C ASP A 84 -8.82 -4.72 20.64
N VAL A 85 -9.47 -3.57 20.47
CA VAL A 85 -10.85 -3.43 20.00
C VAL A 85 -10.92 -2.79 18.62
N ALA A 86 -10.04 -1.84 18.29
CA ALA A 86 -10.10 -1.07 17.05
C ALA A 86 -11.50 -0.44 16.80
N VAL A 87 -12.12 -0.69 15.63
CA VAL A 87 -13.52 -0.34 15.36
C VAL A 87 -14.49 -1.52 15.56
N ASP A 88 -13.98 -2.62 16.12
CA ASP A 88 -14.70 -3.84 16.47
C ASP A 88 -15.37 -4.53 15.26
N GLN A 89 -14.71 -4.47 14.10
CA GLN A 89 -15.23 -5.10 12.88
C GLN A 89 -15.39 -6.62 13.03
N TYR A 90 -14.61 -7.26 13.91
CA TYR A 90 -14.76 -8.70 14.16
C TYR A 90 -16.20 -9.08 14.50
N HIS A 91 -16.87 -8.24 15.30
CA HIS A 91 -18.28 -8.42 15.68
C HIS A 91 -19.24 -7.63 14.80
N ARG A 92 -18.81 -6.48 14.26
CA ARG A 92 -19.68 -5.46 13.64
C ARG A 92 -19.57 -5.38 12.11
N TYR A 93 -18.99 -6.40 11.48
CA TYR A 93 -18.81 -6.39 10.03
C TYR A 93 -20.14 -6.29 9.26
N ASN A 94 -21.27 -6.73 9.80
CA ASN A 94 -22.57 -6.61 9.11
C ASN A 94 -23.01 -5.14 8.97
N GLU A 95 -22.78 -4.32 10.00
CA GLU A 95 -23.05 -2.88 9.97
C GLU A 95 -22.14 -2.17 8.96
N ASP A 96 -20.85 -2.50 8.96
CA ASP A 96 -19.89 -1.94 8.00
C ASP A 96 -20.28 -2.25 6.56
N ILE A 97 -20.68 -3.50 6.27
CA ILE A 97 -21.15 -3.92 4.95
C ILE A 97 -22.42 -3.16 4.55
N GLN A 98 -23.34 -2.93 5.50
CA GLN A 98 -24.55 -2.15 5.21
C GLN A 98 -24.20 -0.70 4.84
N LEU A 99 -23.25 -0.07 5.53
CA LEU A 99 -22.76 1.27 5.17
C LEU A 99 -22.13 1.29 3.78
N MET A 100 -21.30 0.30 3.43
CA MET A 100 -20.74 0.18 2.07
C MET A 100 -21.83 0.05 1.01
N LYS A 101 -22.90 -0.69 1.32
CA LYS A 101 -24.05 -0.84 0.42
C LYS A 101 -24.79 0.48 0.23
N ASP A 102 -25.03 1.20 1.31
CA ASP A 102 -25.74 2.48 1.30
C ASP A 102 -24.95 3.57 0.54
N MET A 103 -23.62 3.51 0.60
CA MET A 103 -22.72 4.36 -0.21
C MET A 103 -22.63 3.94 -1.69
N GLY A 104 -23.17 2.77 -2.06
CA GLY A 104 -23.12 2.26 -3.44
C GLY A 104 -21.74 1.76 -3.87
N MET A 105 -20.98 1.15 -2.96
CA MET A 105 -19.69 0.55 -3.25
C MET A 105 -19.84 -0.80 -3.96
N ASP A 106 -18.98 -1.06 -4.94
CA ASP A 106 -18.94 -2.31 -5.72
C ASP A 106 -18.04 -3.36 -5.05
N ALA A 107 -16.99 -2.92 -4.35
CA ALA A 107 -15.98 -3.79 -3.78
C ALA A 107 -15.57 -3.38 -2.37
N TYR A 108 -15.08 -4.37 -1.62
CA TYR A 108 -14.43 -4.16 -0.34
C TYR A 108 -13.06 -4.84 -0.34
N ARG A 109 -12.03 -4.03 -0.13
CA ARG A 109 -10.68 -4.53 0.10
C ARG A 109 -10.46 -4.71 1.59
N PHE A 110 -10.16 -5.92 2.04
CA PHE A 110 -9.79 -6.18 3.44
C PHE A 110 -8.59 -7.12 3.50
N SER A 111 -7.95 -7.26 4.67
CA SER A 111 -6.90 -8.26 4.87
C SER A 111 -7.33 -9.40 5.77
N ILE A 112 -6.73 -10.57 5.59
CA ILE A 112 -6.88 -11.71 6.50
C ILE A 112 -5.78 -11.63 7.54
N SER A 113 -6.12 -11.73 8.82
CA SER A 113 -5.12 -11.81 9.87
C SER A 113 -4.47 -13.17 9.92
N TRP A 114 -3.17 -13.22 9.62
CA TRP A 114 -2.41 -14.47 9.64
C TRP A 114 -2.45 -15.10 11.04
N SER A 115 -2.27 -14.29 12.09
CA SER A 115 -2.33 -14.75 13.48
C SER A 115 -3.71 -15.28 13.91
N ARG A 116 -4.79 -14.91 13.20
CA ARG A 116 -6.13 -15.44 13.44
C ARG A 116 -6.36 -16.79 12.75
N ILE A 117 -5.74 -17.02 11.60
CA ILE A 117 -5.79 -18.30 10.87
C ILE A 117 -4.82 -19.33 11.45
N TYR A 118 -3.58 -18.93 11.70
CA TYR A 118 -2.53 -19.73 12.33
C TYR A 118 -2.01 -19.00 13.57
N PRO A 119 -2.51 -19.32 14.78
CA PRO A 119 -2.12 -18.65 16.02
C PRO A 119 -0.61 -18.72 16.32
N ASN A 120 0.02 -19.84 15.95
CA ASN A 120 1.47 -20.04 16.06
C ASN A 120 2.23 -19.73 14.76
N GLY A 121 1.57 -19.06 13.81
CA GLY A 121 2.01 -18.72 12.45
C GLY A 121 2.11 -19.88 11.47
N THR A 122 2.18 -21.11 11.96
CA THR A 122 2.13 -22.35 11.18
C THR A 122 1.59 -23.48 12.07
N GLY A 123 1.33 -24.65 11.50
CA GLY A 123 0.83 -25.81 12.23
C GLY A 123 -0.69 -25.85 12.30
N ASP A 124 -1.25 -25.84 13.51
CA ASP A 124 -2.68 -26.03 13.72
C ASP A 124 -3.50 -24.82 13.23
N LEU A 125 -4.48 -25.12 12.39
CA LEU A 125 -5.42 -24.15 11.85
C LEU A 125 -6.47 -23.78 12.92
N ASN A 126 -6.71 -22.49 13.11
CA ASN A 126 -7.82 -22.02 13.92
C ASN A 126 -9.11 -21.95 13.08
N GLN A 127 -10.02 -22.90 13.30
CA GLN A 127 -11.26 -22.98 12.55
C GLN A 127 -12.18 -21.78 12.78
N ALA A 128 -12.20 -21.21 13.99
CA ALA A 128 -13.03 -20.03 14.27
C ALA A 128 -12.57 -18.79 13.47
N GLY A 129 -11.26 -18.63 13.29
CA GLY A 129 -10.69 -17.62 12.40
C GLY A 129 -11.11 -17.82 10.93
N VAL A 130 -11.13 -19.07 10.46
CA VAL A 130 -11.62 -19.40 9.11
C VAL A 130 -13.12 -19.10 8.98
N ASP A 131 -13.91 -19.43 9.99
CA ASP A 131 -15.35 -19.20 10.00
C ASP A 131 -15.68 -17.70 9.99
N HIS A 132 -14.92 -16.88 10.72
CA HIS A 132 -15.05 -15.42 10.68
C HIS A 132 -14.91 -14.86 9.26
N TYR A 133 -13.83 -15.19 8.54
CA TYR A 133 -13.64 -14.69 7.18
C TYR A 133 -14.65 -15.29 6.19
N ASN A 134 -15.06 -16.54 6.37
CA ASN A 134 -16.16 -17.11 5.59
C ASN A 134 -17.45 -16.31 5.76
N ASN A 135 -17.80 -15.94 7.00
CA ASN A 135 -18.99 -15.16 7.31
C ASN A 135 -18.91 -13.75 6.72
N LEU A 136 -17.76 -13.08 6.85
CA LEU A 136 -17.50 -11.77 6.22
C LEU A 136 -17.67 -11.84 4.69
N ILE A 137 -17.00 -12.80 4.04
CA ILE A 137 -17.06 -12.99 2.57
C ILE A 137 -18.49 -13.28 2.11
N ASN A 138 -19.20 -14.16 2.81
CA ASN A 138 -20.59 -14.50 2.48
C ASN A 138 -21.51 -13.28 2.62
N ALA A 139 -21.34 -12.49 3.68
CA ALA A 139 -22.14 -11.28 3.92
C ALA A 139 -21.88 -10.20 2.85
N LEU A 140 -20.62 -10.00 2.44
CA LEU A 140 -20.27 -9.08 1.36
C LEU A 140 -20.95 -9.47 0.04
N LEU A 141 -20.81 -10.74 -0.35
CA LEU A 141 -21.40 -11.26 -1.59
C LEU A 141 -22.93 -11.20 -1.56
N ALA A 142 -23.56 -11.46 -0.42
CA ALA A 142 -25.01 -11.33 -0.25
C ALA A 142 -25.52 -9.90 -0.48
N LYS A 143 -24.66 -8.88 -0.33
CA LYS A 143 -24.97 -7.47 -0.62
C LYS A 143 -24.48 -7.00 -1.99
N GLY A 144 -23.89 -7.91 -2.77
CA GLY A 144 -23.34 -7.64 -4.10
C GLY A 144 -22.03 -6.85 -4.05
N ILE A 145 -21.27 -6.94 -2.94
CA ILE A 145 -19.97 -6.29 -2.77
C ILE A 145 -18.88 -7.36 -3.00
N VAL A 146 -17.98 -7.09 -3.94
CA VAL A 146 -16.93 -8.03 -4.35
C VAL A 146 -15.75 -7.97 -3.37
N PRO A 147 -15.30 -9.10 -2.80
CA PRO A 147 -14.16 -9.12 -1.89
C PRO A 147 -12.82 -9.06 -2.65
N TYR A 148 -11.98 -8.08 -2.28
CA TYR A 148 -10.58 -7.97 -2.69
C TYR A 148 -9.70 -8.27 -1.46
N VAL A 149 -9.03 -9.42 -1.44
CA VAL A 149 -8.42 -9.91 -0.21
C VAL A 149 -6.91 -9.72 -0.21
N THR A 150 -6.42 -8.99 0.79
CA THR A 150 -4.99 -8.87 1.09
C THR A 150 -4.55 -9.99 2.03
N LEU A 151 -3.54 -10.77 1.66
CA LEU A 151 -3.01 -11.85 2.48
C LEU A 151 -2.15 -11.31 3.63
N TYR A 152 -1.24 -10.37 3.34
CA TYR A 152 -0.38 -9.79 4.37
C TYR A 152 -0.51 -8.26 4.43
N HIS A 153 -0.96 -7.76 5.59
CA HIS A 153 -1.02 -6.34 5.90
C HIS A 153 -0.31 -6.08 7.23
N TRP A 154 0.97 -6.42 7.26
CA TRP A 154 1.95 -6.09 8.31
C TRP A 154 1.76 -6.81 9.65
N ASP A 155 0.76 -7.67 9.79
CA ASP A 155 0.36 -8.31 11.03
C ASP A 155 0.97 -9.72 11.22
N LEU A 156 2.28 -9.84 10.98
CA LEU A 156 3.02 -11.10 11.14
C LEU A 156 2.73 -11.75 12.51
N PRO A 157 2.45 -13.06 12.60
CA PRO A 157 2.32 -13.75 13.88
C PRO A 157 3.58 -13.60 14.73
N GLN A 158 3.44 -13.16 15.97
CA GLN A 158 4.56 -12.96 16.91
C GLN A 158 5.37 -14.24 17.09
N ALA A 159 4.72 -15.41 17.05
CA ALA A 159 5.39 -16.71 17.14
C ALA A 159 6.47 -16.93 16.05
N LEU A 160 6.30 -16.37 14.85
CA LEU A 160 7.31 -16.46 13.78
C LEU A 160 8.43 -15.44 13.97
N ALA A 161 8.09 -14.25 14.48
CA ALA A 161 9.07 -13.26 14.89
C ALA A 161 9.99 -13.80 16.00
N ASP A 162 9.42 -14.45 17.01
CA ASP A 162 10.17 -15.04 18.12
C ASP A 162 11.01 -16.25 17.68
N ARG A 163 10.47 -17.08 16.79
CA ARG A 163 11.14 -18.32 16.36
C ARG A 163 12.37 -18.09 15.50
N TYR A 164 12.31 -17.13 14.58
CA TYR A 164 13.38 -16.93 13.60
C TYR A 164 13.52 -15.49 13.09
N ASN A 165 13.01 -14.49 13.81
CA ASN A 165 12.99 -13.08 13.39
C ASN A 165 12.14 -12.80 12.14
N GLY A 166 11.10 -13.60 11.90
CA GLY A 166 10.10 -13.30 10.87
C GLY A 166 10.71 -13.09 9.48
N TRP A 167 10.47 -11.90 8.92
CA TRP A 167 10.90 -11.51 7.57
C TRP A 167 12.41 -11.41 7.37
N LEU A 168 13.21 -11.49 8.43
CA LEU A 168 14.67 -11.57 8.33
C LEU A 168 15.17 -12.98 8.00
N SER A 169 14.32 -14.01 8.08
CA SER A 169 14.68 -15.39 7.79
C SER A 169 14.03 -15.87 6.49
N PRO A 170 14.76 -16.58 5.60
CA PRO A 170 14.18 -17.18 4.40
C PRO A 170 13.14 -18.26 4.72
N GLN A 171 13.07 -18.77 5.97
CA GLN A 171 12.02 -19.70 6.40
C GLN A 171 10.61 -19.10 6.24
N ILE A 172 10.48 -17.76 6.32
CA ILE A 172 9.20 -17.07 6.16
C ILE A 172 8.55 -17.34 4.79
N ILE A 173 9.36 -17.58 3.75
CA ILE A 173 8.88 -17.83 2.38
C ILE A 173 8.00 -19.07 2.36
N LYS A 174 8.43 -20.14 3.05
CA LYS A 174 7.66 -21.38 3.15
C LYS A 174 6.41 -21.20 4.01
N ASP A 175 6.54 -20.54 5.15
CA ASP A 175 5.41 -20.37 6.08
C ASP A 175 4.33 -19.45 5.48
N PHE A 176 4.72 -18.40 4.77
CA PHE A 176 3.80 -17.53 4.03
C PHE A 176 3.15 -18.25 2.85
N ALA A 177 3.90 -19.11 2.14
CA ALA A 177 3.34 -19.94 1.08
C ALA A 177 2.25 -20.89 1.59
N VAL A 178 2.46 -21.52 2.75
CA VAL A 178 1.45 -22.37 3.41
C VAL A 178 0.22 -21.57 3.80
N PHE A 179 0.41 -20.38 4.38
CA PHE A 179 -0.69 -19.49 4.74
C PHE A 179 -1.48 -19.03 3.51
N GLY A 180 -0.81 -18.54 2.46
CA GLY A 180 -1.45 -18.16 1.20
C GLY A 180 -2.22 -19.30 0.55
N GLU A 181 -1.62 -20.50 0.48
CA GLU A 181 -2.30 -21.70 -0.04
C GLU A 181 -3.56 -22.05 0.79
N THR A 182 -3.48 -21.94 2.11
CA THR A 182 -4.63 -22.15 3.00
C THR A 182 -5.77 -21.18 2.68
N CYS A 183 -5.46 -19.90 2.50
CA CYS A 183 -6.46 -18.89 2.12
C CYS A 183 -7.12 -19.21 0.77
N PHE A 184 -6.33 -19.65 -0.23
CA PHE A 184 -6.89 -20.08 -1.52
C PHE A 184 -7.81 -21.29 -1.38
N GLN A 185 -7.45 -22.27 -0.56
CA GLN A 185 -8.27 -23.46 -0.31
C GLN A 185 -9.59 -23.13 0.39
N LYS A 186 -9.56 -22.23 1.38
CA LYS A 186 -10.72 -21.94 2.23
C LYS A 186 -11.67 -20.92 1.64
N PHE A 187 -11.17 -19.99 0.83
CA PHE A 187 -11.94 -18.82 0.40
C PHE A 187 -11.95 -18.59 -1.12
N GLY A 188 -11.06 -19.22 -1.88
CA GLY A 188 -10.88 -18.95 -3.31
C GLY A 188 -12.00 -19.47 -4.22
N ASP A 189 -12.93 -20.26 -3.68
CA ASP A 189 -14.19 -20.57 -4.36
C ASP A 189 -15.03 -19.29 -4.59
N ARG A 190 -14.94 -18.32 -3.68
CA ARG A 190 -15.68 -17.04 -3.69
C ARG A 190 -14.79 -15.81 -3.97
N VAL A 191 -13.57 -15.79 -3.46
CA VAL A 191 -12.62 -14.67 -3.63
C VAL A 191 -11.88 -14.80 -4.96
N LYS A 192 -11.95 -13.74 -5.78
CA LYS A 192 -11.36 -13.71 -7.13
C LYS A 192 -10.23 -12.70 -7.30
N HIS A 193 -10.00 -11.83 -6.32
CA HIS A 193 -8.94 -10.82 -6.38
C HIS A 193 -8.07 -10.93 -5.13
N TRP A 194 -6.85 -11.42 -5.32
CA TRP A 194 -5.89 -11.67 -4.25
C TRP A 194 -4.73 -10.69 -4.31
N ILE A 195 -4.43 -10.05 -3.20
CA ILE A 195 -3.31 -9.15 -3.02
C ILE A 195 -2.36 -9.80 -2.02
N THR A 196 -1.18 -10.22 -2.45
CA THR A 196 -0.23 -10.92 -1.56
C THR A 196 0.26 -10.03 -0.42
N PHE A 197 0.78 -8.84 -0.74
CA PHE A 197 1.30 -7.87 0.23
C PHE A 197 0.67 -6.50 0.02
N ASN A 198 0.44 -5.79 1.12
CA ASN A 198 0.25 -4.35 1.14
C ASN A 198 1.58 -3.64 1.42
N GLU A 199 1.93 -2.67 0.59
CA GLU A 199 2.97 -1.65 0.82
C GLU A 199 4.30 -2.24 1.34
N PRO A 200 4.92 -3.16 0.57
CA PRO A 200 6.11 -3.86 1.05
C PRO A 200 7.30 -2.92 1.26
N HIS A 201 7.37 -1.79 0.53
CA HIS A 201 8.39 -0.76 0.74
C HIS A 201 8.20 -0.08 2.10
N THR A 202 7.00 0.45 2.38
CA THR A 202 6.73 1.10 3.67
C THR A 202 6.94 0.14 4.84
N PHE A 203 6.52 -1.12 4.71
CA PHE A 203 6.76 -2.16 5.72
C PHE A 203 8.26 -2.40 5.99
N ALA A 204 9.08 -2.52 4.94
CA ALA A 204 10.52 -2.75 5.10
C ALA A 204 11.23 -1.54 5.74
N ILE A 205 10.94 -0.32 5.25
CA ILE A 205 11.54 0.91 5.75
C ILE A 205 11.08 1.23 7.18
N GLN A 206 9.77 1.26 7.42
CA GLN A 206 9.28 1.71 8.72
C GLN A 206 9.49 0.67 9.84
N GLY A 207 9.54 -0.62 9.48
CA GLY A 207 9.77 -1.71 10.43
C GLY A 207 11.24 -2.01 10.73
N TYR A 208 12.15 -1.77 9.77
CA TYR A 208 13.55 -2.25 9.83
C TYR A 208 14.61 -1.19 9.50
N ASP A 209 14.24 -0.01 9.00
CA ASP A 209 15.12 1.14 8.89
C ASP A 209 14.82 2.18 9.98
N VAL A 210 13.63 2.79 9.94
CA VAL A 210 13.24 3.87 10.87
C VAL A 210 12.82 3.29 12.23
N GLY A 211 12.20 2.11 12.23
CA GLY A 211 11.77 1.42 13.45
C GLY A 211 10.57 2.05 14.17
N LEU A 212 9.74 2.81 13.45
CA LEU A 212 8.50 3.42 13.95
C LEU A 212 7.28 2.49 13.84
N GLN A 213 7.35 1.44 13.03
CA GLN A 213 6.30 0.43 12.89
C GLN A 213 6.81 -0.92 13.39
N ALA A 214 5.92 -1.86 13.72
CA ALA A 214 6.32 -3.19 14.17
C ALA A 214 7.22 -3.90 13.12
N PRO A 215 8.30 -4.62 13.52
CA PRO A 215 8.72 -4.91 14.89
C PRO A 215 9.62 -3.84 15.54
N GLY A 216 9.84 -2.69 14.89
CA GLY A 216 10.52 -1.53 15.49
C GLY A 216 12.04 -1.70 15.59
N ARG A 217 12.68 -2.13 14.50
CA ARG A 217 14.12 -2.38 14.42
C ARG A 217 14.82 -1.26 13.65
N CYS A 218 15.94 -0.76 14.17
CA CYS A 218 16.73 0.31 13.54
C CYS A 218 18.14 0.44 14.14
N SER A 219 19.02 1.17 13.43
CA SER A 219 20.39 1.52 13.84
C SER A 219 20.51 2.87 14.59
N ILE A 220 19.60 3.81 14.34
CA ILE A 220 19.81 5.24 14.65
C ILE A 220 19.90 5.54 16.16
N LEU A 221 20.91 6.36 16.51
CA LEU A 221 21.16 6.95 17.83
C LEU A 221 21.28 5.93 18.97
N LEU A 222 22.27 5.04 18.93
CA LEU A 222 22.66 4.21 20.10
C LEU A 222 21.49 3.42 20.75
N ARG A 223 20.49 3.00 19.97
CA ARG A 223 19.28 2.32 20.48
C ARG A 223 18.32 3.19 21.29
N LEU A 224 18.38 4.53 21.16
CA LEU A 224 17.42 5.44 21.81
C LEU A 224 15.96 5.11 21.43
N PHE A 225 15.74 4.68 20.18
CA PHE A 225 14.39 4.36 19.68
C PHE A 225 14.16 2.86 19.43
N CYS A 226 15.20 2.09 19.05
CA CYS A 226 15.08 0.66 18.75
C CYS A 226 16.06 -0.16 19.57
N ARG A 227 15.57 -1.26 20.17
CA ARG A 227 16.41 -2.13 21.02
C ARG A 227 17.37 -3.01 20.22
N ALA A 228 17.11 -3.24 18.94
CA ALA A 228 17.90 -4.06 18.02
C ALA A 228 17.63 -3.62 16.58
N GLY A 229 18.43 -4.11 15.64
CA GLY A 229 18.26 -3.86 14.21
C GLY A 229 19.55 -3.47 13.53
N ASN A 230 19.50 -3.45 12.20
CA ASN A 230 20.53 -2.85 11.37
C ASN A 230 19.90 -2.24 10.12
N SER A 231 19.66 -0.93 10.16
CA SER A 231 19.04 -0.17 9.06
C SER A 231 19.83 -0.23 7.75
N ALA A 232 21.11 -0.59 7.79
CA ALA A 232 21.95 -0.73 6.59
C ALA A 232 21.68 -2.04 5.82
N THR A 233 21.10 -3.07 6.45
CA THR A 233 21.01 -4.42 5.89
C THR A 233 19.63 -5.05 6.00
N GLU A 234 18.93 -4.86 7.12
CA GLU A 234 17.67 -5.53 7.40
C GLU A 234 16.56 -5.19 6.39
N PRO A 235 16.37 -3.93 5.96
CA PRO A 235 15.38 -3.59 4.94
C PRO A 235 15.57 -4.37 3.63
N TYR A 236 16.81 -4.59 3.19
CA TYR A 236 17.13 -5.38 1.99
C TYR A 236 16.83 -6.86 2.14
N ILE A 237 17.12 -7.44 3.31
CA ILE A 237 16.79 -8.84 3.60
C ILE A 237 15.26 -9.03 3.61
N VAL A 238 14.54 -8.12 4.25
CA VAL A 238 13.08 -8.13 4.35
C VAL A 238 12.44 -7.98 2.97
N ALA A 239 12.90 -7.03 2.16
CA ALA A 239 12.41 -6.82 0.81
C ALA A 239 12.62 -8.08 -0.06
N HIS A 240 13.80 -8.69 0.03
CA HIS A 240 14.13 -9.90 -0.71
C HIS A 240 13.23 -11.08 -0.34
N ASN A 241 13.08 -11.37 0.95
CA ASN A 241 12.19 -12.44 1.42
C ASN A 241 10.73 -12.17 1.07
N THR A 242 10.28 -10.91 1.10
CA THR A 242 8.92 -10.51 0.70
C THR A 242 8.67 -10.81 -0.78
N LEU A 243 9.60 -10.43 -1.66
CA LEU A 243 9.50 -10.70 -3.10
C LEU A 243 9.46 -12.20 -3.40
N LEU A 244 10.32 -12.99 -2.77
CA LEU A 244 10.32 -14.45 -2.95
C LEU A 244 9.06 -15.11 -2.39
N SER A 245 8.53 -14.59 -1.27
CA SER A 245 7.27 -15.04 -0.68
C SER A 245 6.09 -14.74 -1.59
N HIS A 246 6.05 -13.56 -2.21
CA HIS A 246 5.07 -13.19 -3.23
C HIS A 246 5.14 -14.16 -4.42
N ALA A 247 6.34 -14.36 -4.98
CA ALA A 247 6.54 -15.21 -6.15
C ALA A 247 6.11 -16.66 -5.88
N ALA A 248 6.43 -17.21 -4.70
CA ALA A 248 6.01 -18.54 -4.29
C ALA A 248 4.48 -18.68 -4.19
N VAL A 249 3.80 -17.72 -3.56
CA VAL A 249 2.33 -17.72 -3.43
C VAL A 249 1.65 -17.55 -4.80
N ALA A 250 2.15 -16.64 -5.64
CA ALA A 250 1.62 -16.42 -6.98
C ALA A 250 1.77 -17.67 -7.86
N ASP A 251 2.91 -18.37 -7.78
CA ASP A 251 3.13 -19.61 -8.52
C ASP A 251 2.21 -20.74 -8.05
N ILE A 252 2.00 -20.88 -6.74
CA ILE A 252 1.02 -21.83 -6.16
C ILE A 252 -0.39 -21.52 -6.70
N TYR A 253 -0.81 -20.25 -6.68
CA TYR A 253 -2.12 -19.88 -7.19
C TYR A 253 -2.26 -20.22 -8.67
N ARG A 254 -1.30 -19.75 -9.49
CA ARG A 254 -1.29 -19.93 -10.93
C ARG A 254 -1.33 -21.41 -11.34
N SER A 255 -0.53 -22.24 -10.68
CA SER A 255 -0.41 -23.67 -11.03
C SER A 255 -1.55 -24.54 -10.52
N LYS A 256 -2.07 -24.28 -9.30
CA LYS A 256 -3.03 -25.18 -8.64
C LYS A 256 -4.47 -24.66 -8.61
N TYR A 257 -4.66 -23.34 -8.48
CA TYR A 257 -5.96 -22.76 -8.12
C TYR A 257 -6.58 -21.94 -9.25
N LYS A 258 -5.79 -21.16 -10.01
CA LYS A 258 -6.27 -20.32 -11.12
C LYS A 258 -7.10 -21.09 -12.16
N PRO A 259 -6.75 -22.31 -12.59
CA PRO A 259 -7.57 -23.07 -13.55
C PRO A 259 -8.96 -23.46 -13.04
N LYS A 260 -9.17 -23.48 -11.71
CA LYS A 260 -10.42 -23.89 -11.05
C LYS A 260 -11.21 -22.72 -10.49
N GLN A 261 -10.49 -21.73 -9.97
CA GLN A 261 -11.06 -20.61 -9.23
C GLN A 261 -11.23 -19.37 -10.10
N HIS A 262 -10.49 -19.27 -11.21
CA HIS A 262 -10.58 -18.17 -12.19
C HIS A 262 -10.42 -16.76 -11.59
N GLY A 263 -9.60 -16.62 -10.53
CA GLY A 263 -9.24 -15.32 -9.98
C GLY A 263 -7.87 -14.83 -10.48
N SER A 264 -7.44 -13.72 -9.90
CA SER A 264 -6.19 -13.03 -10.17
C SER A 264 -5.38 -12.77 -8.90
N VAL A 265 -4.06 -12.73 -9.04
CA VAL A 265 -3.11 -12.43 -7.96
C VAL A 265 -2.25 -11.22 -8.31
N GLY A 266 -2.12 -10.30 -7.36
CA GLY A 266 -1.27 -9.12 -7.48
C GLY A 266 -0.62 -8.75 -6.16
N ILE A 267 -0.11 -7.51 -6.13
CA ILE A 267 0.48 -6.87 -4.97
C ILE A 267 0.04 -5.40 -4.96
N ALA A 268 -0.15 -4.80 -3.78
CA ALA A 268 -0.45 -3.38 -3.65
C ALA A 268 0.80 -2.64 -3.17
N PHE A 269 1.29 -1.69 -3.97
CA PHE A 269 2.46 -0.87 -3.64
C PHE A 269 2.05 0.46 -3.05
N ASP A 270 2.75 0.94 -2.04
CA ASP A 270 2.78 2.37 -1.74
C ASP A 270 3.53 3.06 -2.87
N VAL A 271 2.97 4.11 -3.46
CA VAL A 271 3.67 4.90 -4.48
C VAL A 271 3.58 6.37 -4.16
N MET A 272 4.73 6.91 -3.78
CA MET A 272 4.97 8.34 -3.76
C MET A 272 5.45 8.75 -5.15
N TRP A 273 4.85 9.80 -5.71
CA TRP A 273 5.37 10.40 -6.93
C TRP A 273 6.47 11.40 -6.59
N TYR A 274 7.49 11.51 -7.46
CA TYR A 274 8.58 12.46 -7.28
C TYR A 274 8.70 13.40 -8.48
N GLU A 275 8.79 14.69 -8.19
CA GLU A 275 9.12 15.76 -9.15
C GLU A 275 10.53 16.30 -8.86
N PRO A 276 11.32 16.71 -9.86
CA PRO A 276 12.64 17.26 -9.58
C PRO A 276 12.56 18.63 -8.89
N ALA A 277 13.39 18.83 -7.87
CA ALA A 277 13.45 20.09 -7.13
C ALA A 277 13.93 21.26 -8.00
N SER A 278 14.73 21.01 -9.04
CA SER A 278 15.14 21.97 -10.06
C SER A 278 15.32 21.30 -11.42
N ASN A 279 15.58 22.10 -12.46
CA ASN A 279 15.90 21.57 -13.80
C ASN A 279 17.39 21.16 -13.95
N SER A 280 18.13 21.07 -12.84
CA SER A 280 19.51 20.59 -12.88
C SER A 280 19.54 19.09 -13.19
N THR A 281 20.59 18.64 -13.88
CA THR A 281 20.79 17.21 -14.16
C THR A 281 20.83 16.40 -12.87
N ASP A 282 21.49 16.90 -11.83
CA ASP A 282 21.63 16.23 -10.54
C ASP A 282 20.25 15.95 -9.89
N ASP A 283 19.34 16.93 -9.88
CA ASP A 283 18.01 16.75 -9.28
C ASP A 283 17.11 15.83 -10.13
N ILE A 284 17.26 15.87 -11.46
CA ILE A 284 16.55 14.96 -12.36
C ILE A 284 17.00 13.51 -12.12
N GLU A 285 18.31 13.29 -12.03
CA GLU A 285 18.86 11.96 -11.71
C GLU A 285 18.48 11.52 -10.30
N ALA A 286 18.52 12.42 -9.31
CA ALA A 286 18.06 12.13 -7.95
C ALA A 286 16.58 11.74 -7.89
N THR A 287 15.75 12.36 -8.73
CA THR A 287 14.32 12.01 -8.86
C THR A 287 14.14 10.58 -9.34
N GLN A 288 14.88 10.16 -10.38
CA GLN A 288 14.84 8.78 -10.84
C GLN A 288 15.28 7.81 -9.74
N ARG A 289 16.35 8.13 -8.99
CA ARG A 289 16.81 7.27 -7.89
C ARG A 289 15.82 7.22 -6.73
N ALA A 290 15.13 8.31 -6.42
CA ALA A 290 14.05 8.30 -5.44
C ALA A 290 12.92 7.36 -5.89
N GLN A 291 12.53 7.40 -7.16
CA GLN A 291 11.53 6.49 -7.73
C GLN A 291 12.00 5.02 -7.73
N ASP A 292 13.26 4.77 -8.06
CA ASP A 292 13.86 3.43 -8.07
C ASP A 292 13.88 2.82 -6.66
N PHE A 293 14.27 3.59 -5.64
CA PHE A 293 14.30 3.10 -4.26
C PHE A 293 12.90 3.01 -3.63
N GLN A 294 11.92 3.80 -4.07
CA GLN A 294 10.57 3.78 -3.49
C GLN A 294 9.65 2.75 -4.16
N PHE A 295 9.60 2.73 -5.49
CA PHE A 295 8.72 1.84 -6.27
C PHE A 295 9.50 0.77 -7.01
N GLY A 296 10.57 1.17 -7.72
CA GLY A 296 11.43 0.29 -8.54
C GLY A 296 11.93 -0.93 -7.77
N TRP A 297 12.27 -0.75 -6.50
CA TRP A 297 12.81 -1.76 -5.60
C TRP A 297 11.95 -3.03 -5.55
N PHE A 298 10.62 -2.90 -5.64
CA PHE A 298 9.71 -4.03 -5.63
C PHE A 298 9.10 -4.34 -6.99
N ILE A 299 8.81 -3.35 -7.83
CA ILE A 299 8.18 -3.64 -9.13
C ILE A 299 9.17 -4.21 -10.15
N GLU A 300 10.41 -3.72 -10.22
CA GLU A 300 11.37 -4.18 -11.24
C GLU A 300 11.74 -5.66 -11.09
N PRO A 301 11.93 -6.22 -9.88
CA PRO A 301 12.12 -7.66 -9.73
C PRO A 301 10.98 -8.49 -10.32
N LEU A 302 9.73 -8.00 -10.26
CA LEU A 302 8.55 -8.72 -10.75
C LEU A 302 8.38 -8.62 -12.27
N ILE A 303 8.95 -7.58 -12.90
CA ILE A 303 8.90 -7.39 -14.36
C ILE A 303 10.17 -7.95 -15.04
N PHE A 304 11.34 -7.63 -14.49
CA PHE A 304 12.65 -7.87 -15.10
C PHE A 304 13.48 -8.93 -14.37
N GLY A 305 13.05 -9.41 -13.20
CA GLY A 305 13.73 -10.44 -12.42
C GLY A 305 15.02 -9.97 -11.72
N ASP A 306 15.24 -8.67 -11.63
CA ASP A 306 16.34 -8.08 -10.88
C ASP A 306 15.94 -6.71 -10.31
N TYR A 307 16.70 -6.23 -9.31
CA TYR A 307 16.52 -4.88 -8.75
C TYR A 307 16.99 -3.79 -9.72
N PRO A 308 16.53 -2.53 -9.53
CA PRO A 308 16.99 -1.40 -10.33
C PRO A 308 18.51 -1.26 -10.36
N SER A 309 19.04 -0.86 -11.52
CA SER A 309 20.49 -0.69 -11.71
C SER A 309 21.10 0.36 -10.78
N SER A 310 20.34 1.42 -10.44
CA SER A 310 20.72 2.44 -9.47
C SER A 310 20.89 1.86 -8.06
N MET A 311 20.00 0.96 -7.64
CA MET A 311 20.12 0.25 -6.36
C MET A 311 21.32 -0.69 -6.36
N ARG A 312 21.51 -1.47 -7.43
CA ARG A 312 22.68 -2.37 -7.56
C ARG A 312 24.00 -1.63 -7.40
N SER A 313 24.13 -0.46 -8.04
CA SER A 313 25.36 0.34 -7.99
C SER A 313 25.57 1.04 -6.65
N ARG A 314 24.51 1.55 -6.00
CA ARG A 314 24.62 2.33 -4.75
C ARG A 314 24.68 1.46 -3.49
N VAL A 315 23.89 0.39 -3.43
CA VAL A 315 23.79 -0.48 -2.24
C VAL A 315 24.90 -1.54 -2.25
N GLY A 316 25.29 -2.02 -3.43
CA GLY A 316 26.34 -3.02 -3.60
C GLY A 316 26.01 -4.35 -2.94
N SER A 317 26.95 -4.90 -2.17
CA SER A 317 26.86 -6.25 -1.57
C SER A 317 25.79 -6.39 -0.49
N ARG A 318 25.24 -5.28 0.03
CA ARG A 318 24.12 -5.31 0.99
C ARG A 318 22.79 -5.67 0.33
N LEU A 319 22.68 -5.50 -0.99
CA LEU A 319 21.50 -5.87 -1.76
C LEU A 319 21.61 -7.33 -2.24
N PRO A 320 20.74 -8.24 -1.77
CA PRO A 320 20.83 -9.65 -2.15
C PRO A 320 20.71 -9.88 -3.66
N MET A 321 21.29 -10.99 -4.15
CA MET A 321 21.21 -11.40 -5.56
C MET A 321 20.13 -12.45 -5.71
N PHE A 322 19.27 -12.32 -6.73
CA PHE A 322 18.40 -13.41 -7.13
C PHE A 322 19.20 -14.44 -7.93
N SER A 323 19.05 -15.71 -7.59
CA SER A 323 19.44 -16.82 -8.45
C SER A 323 18.62 -16.81 -9.74
N LYS A 324 19.09 -17.54 -10.76
CA LYS A 324 18.36 -17.68 -12.03
C LYS A 324 16.95 -18.24 -11.83
N THR A 325 16.79 -19.16 -10.88
CA THR A 325 15.49 -19.78 -10.56
C THR A 325 14.56 -18.80 -9.86
N GLU A 326 15.06 -18.02 -8.91
CA GLU A 326 14.29 -16.98 -8.21
C GLU A 326 13.85 -15.87 -9.17
N ALA A 327 14.77 -15.38 -10.02
CA ALA A 327 14.46 -14.39 -11.04
C ALA A 327 13.41 -14.88 -12.03
N ALA A 328 13.45 -16.16 -12.42
CA ALA A 328 12.44 -16.76 -13.30
C ALA A 328 11.07 -16.89 -12.60
N LEU A 329 11.05 -17.13 -11.28
CA LEU A 329 9.82 -17.23 -10.51
C LEU A 329 9.14 -15.86 -10.31
N LEU A 330 9.94 -14.80 -10.14
CA LEU A 330 9.47 -13.42 -9.97
C LEU A 330 8.90 -12.84 -11.26
N LYS A 331 9.54 -13.10 -12.41
CA LYS A 331 9.11 -12.55 -13.70
C LYS A 331 7.67 -12.97 -14.03
N GLY A 332 6.79 -11.98 -14.16
CA GLY A 332 5.39 -12.23 -14.50
C GLY A 332 4.60 -12.91 -13.39
N SER A 333 4.97 -12.71 -12.12
CA SER A 333 4.18 -13.19 -10.97
C SER A 333 3.01 -12.27 -10.60
N LEU A 334 2.57 -11.40 -11.52
CA LEU A 334 1.49 -10.43 -11.33
C LEU A 334 0.44 -10.59 -12.44
N ASP A 335 -0.83 -10.69 -12.04
CA ASP A 335 -1.98 -10.52 -12.93
C ASP A 335 -2.51 -9.08 -12.94
N PHE A 336 -2.26 -8.33 -11.86
CA PHE A 336 -2.57 -6.92 -11.73
C PHE A 336 -1.61 -6.23 -10.75
N VAL A 337 -1.57 -4.90 -10.81
CA VAL A 337 -0.83 -4.04 -9.88
C VAL A 337 -1.82 -3.18 -9.11
N GLY A 338 -1.72 -3.17 -7.78
CA GLY A 338 -2.42 -2.21 -6.92
C GLY A 338 -1.50 -1.03 -6.59
N ILE A 339 -2.05 0.19 -6.62
CA ILE A 339 -1.31 1.41 -6.29
C ILE A 339 -2.02 2.12 -5.13
N ASN A 340 -1.33 2.27 -4.01
CA ASN A 340 -1.75 3.11 -2.91
C ASN A 340 -1.04 4.46 -3.08
N HIS A 341 -1.75 5.43 -3.64
CA HIS A 341 -1.24 6.78 -3.86
C HIS A 341 -1.89 7.77 -2.90
N TYR A 342 -1.05 8.60 -2.24
CA TYR A 342 -1.51 9.61 -1.30
C TYR A 342 -0.93 10.99 -1.56
N THR A 343 0.34 11.07 -1.97
CA THR A 343 1.05 12.34 -2.08
C THR A 343 2.24 12.26 -3.04
N THR A 344 2.84 13.43 -3.26
CA THR A 344 3.97 13.67 -4.15
C THR A 344 5.04 14.43 -3.36
N TYR A 345 6.31 14.27 -3.72
CA TYR A 345 7.43 15.02 -3.15
C TYR A 345 8.29 15.65 -4.25
N TYR A 346 8.99 16.73 -3.93
CA TYR A 346 10.16 17.10 -4.71
C TYR A 346 11.34 16.21 -4.34
N ALA A 347 12.19 15.85 -5.30
CA ALA A 347 13.44 15.14 -5.06
C ALA A 347 14.63 16.02 -5.45
N GLN A 348 15.65 16.05 -4.60
CA GLN A 348 16.89 16.81 -4.79
C GLN A 348 18.12 15.94 -4.54
N GLU A 349 19.23 16.18 -5.25
CA GLU A 349 20.51 15.52 -4.98
C GLU A 349 21.04 15.83 -3.57
N ASN A 350 21.47 14.79 -2.85
CA ASN A 350 22.14 14.95 -1.56
C ASN A 350 23.64 15.25 -1.73
N SER A 351 23.98 16.50 -2.04
CA SER A 351 25.35 16.94 -2.35
C SER A 351 26.37 16.83 -1.21
N THR A 352 25.93 16.74 0.05
CA THR A 352 26.83 16.76 1.21
C THR A 352 27.27 15.37 1.67
N ASN A 353 26.53 14.32 1.26
CA ASN A 353 26.68 12.93 1.73
C ASN A 353 26.67 12.76 3.28
N ILE A 354 26.36 13.82 4.04
CA ILE A 354 26.40 13.82 5.51
C ILE A 354 25.40 12.83 6.08
N ILE A 355 24.21 12.72 5.47
CA ILE A 355 23.16 11.79 5.90
C ILE A 355 23.64 10.33 5.76
N ASN A 356 24.24 9.96 4.62
CA ASN A 356 24.83 8.64 4.43
C ASN A 356 25.95 8.35 5.42
N VAL A 357 26.86 9.32 5.63
CA VAL A 357 27.99 9.14 6.54
C VAL A 357 27.54 9.04 8.00
N LEU A 358 26.49 9.77 8.40
CA LEU A 358 25.99 9.78 9.77
C LEU A 358 25.05 8.61 10.08
N LEU A 359 24.21 8.20 9.14
CA LEU A 359 23.17 7.19 9.37
C LEU A 359 23.59 5.81 8.84
N ASN A 360 24.26 5.77 7.68
CA ASN A 360 24.60 4.55 6.93
C ASN A 360 23.42 3.58 6.88
N ASP A 361 22.25 4.05 6.44
CA ASP A 361 20.98 3.32 6.40
C ASP A 361 20.41 3.22 4.97
N SER A 362 19.34 2.42 4.80
CA SER A 362 18.76 2.13 3.49
C SER A 362 18.03 3.32 2.86
N LEU A 363 17.50 4.24 3.68
CA LEU A 363 16.88 5.49 3.23
C LEU A 363 17.89 6.42 2.56
N ALA A 364 19.08 6.52 3.13
CA ALA A 364 20.12 7.41 2.62
C ALA A 364 20.78 6.90 1.31
N ASP A 365 20.72 5.60 1.04
CA ASP A 365 21.36 4.96 -0.12
C ASP A 365 20.84 5.48 -1.48
N SER A 366 19.60 5.98 -1.55
CA SER A 366 19.06 6.64 -2.74
C SER A 366 19.89 7.86 -3.18
N GLY A 367 20.57 8.50 -2.21
CA GLY A 367 21.24 9.78 -2.41
C GLY A 367 20.30 10.91 -2.82
N ALA A 368 19.00 10.76 -2.57
CA ALA A 368 17.98 11.76 -2.88
C ALA A 368 17.33 12.25 -1.59
N ILE A 369 17.01 13.55 -1.55
CA ILE A 369 16.27 14.17 -0.45
C ILE A 369 14.85 14.42 -0.93
N ALA A 370 13.88 13.86 -0.23
CA ALA A 370 12.46 14.12 -0.47
C ALA A 370 12.02 15.39 0.29
N LEU A 371 11.44 16.35 -0.43
CA LEU A 371 11.02 17.64 0.10
C LEU A 371 9.53 17.87 -0.17
N PRO A 372 8.70 18.09 0.87
CA PRO A 372 7.28 18.39 0.69
C PRO A 372 7.02 19.84 0.25
N PHE A 373 8.06 20.69 0.27
CA PHE A 373 7.97 22.11 -0.07
C PHE A 373 9.12 22.53 -0.99
N LYS A 374 8.85 23.49 -1.87
CA LYS A 374 9.83 24.23 -2.66
C LYS A 374 9.53 25.72 -2.55
N ASP A 375 10.53 26.52 -2.18
CA ASP A 375 10.41 27.98 -2.00
C ASP A 375 9.25 28.38 -1.06
N GLY A 376 9.05 27.61 0.02
CA GLY A 376 7.98 27.84 1.00
C GLY A 376 6.58 27.42 0.53
N LYS A 377 6.43 26.83 -0.65
CA LYS A 377 5.17 26.33 -1.19
C LYS A 377 5.13 24.82 -1.16
N ALA A 378 4.02 24.25 -0.70
CA ALA A 378 3.81 22.81 -0.71
C ALA A 378 3.67 22.31 -2.16
N ILE A 379 4.07 21.06 -2.41
CA ILE A 379 3.80 20.40 -3.67
C ILE A 379 2.32 20.01 -3.78
N GLY A 380 1.65 20.53 -4.82
CA GLY A 380 0.23 20.31 -5.06
C GLY A 380 -0.69 21.06 -4.09
N ASP A 381 -1.98 21.11 -4.44
CA ASP A 381 -3.02 21.65 -3.58
C ASP A 381 -3.36 20.65 -2.46
N ARG A 382 -3.58 21.15 -1.24
CA ARG A 382 -4.02 20.31 -0.12
C ARG A 382 -5.50 19.98 -0.27
N VAL A 383 -5.82 18.70 -0.44
CA VAL A 383 -7.20 18.20 -0.36
C VAL A 383 -7.67 18.18 1.10
N SER A 384 -8.93 18.59 1.34
CA SER A 384 -9.49 18.80 2.68
C SER A 384 -10.00 17.54 3.39
N THR A 385 -9.90 16.33 2.80
CA THR A 385 -10.46 15.10 3.40
C THR A 385 -9.73 13.81 3.02
N LEU A 386 -9.59 12.94 4.03
CA LEU A 386 -9.21 11.51 4.09
C LEU A 386 -8.86 10.82 2.75
N THR A 387 -7.55 10.62 2.55
CA THR A 387 -6.89 9.49 1.87
C THR A 387 -7.78 8.61 0.99
N THR A 388 -7.85 8.95 -0.31
CA THR A 388 -8.44 8.08 -1.35
C THR A 388 -7.39 7.08 -1.83
N THR A 389 -7.52 5.79 -1.48
CA THR A 389 -6.73 4.75 -2.15
C THR A 389 -7.34 4.46 -3.52
N VAL A 390 -6.64 4.82 -4.60
CA VAL A 390 -7.07 4.49 -5.98
C VAL A 390 -6.48 3.13 -6.37
N MET A 391 -7.23 2.04 -6.19
CA MET A 391 -6.88 0.78 -6.86
C MET A 391 -7.18 0.88 -8.35
N SER A 392 -6.20 1.28 -9.16
CA SER A 392 -6.24 1.05 -10.61
C SER A 392 -5.72 -0.36 -10.91
N ALA A 393 -6.59 -1.33 -11.13
CA ALA A 393 -6.18 -2.58 -11.77
C ALA A 393 -5.91 -2.28 -13.25
N ILE A 394 -4.64 -2.17 -13.64
CA ILE A 394 -4.26 -2.22 -15.06
C ILE A 394 -4.36 -3.69 -15.47
N GLU A 395 -5.52 -4.08 -15.97
CA GLU A 395 -5.68 -5.36 -16.66
C GLU A 395 -5.13 -5.20 -18.08
N ASN A 396 -3.91 -5.72 -18.28
CA ASN A 396 -3.23 -6.13 -19.53
C ASN A 396 -1.74 -5.77 -19.45
N ILE A 397 -0.92 -6.75 -19.04
CA ILE A 397 0.51 -6.82 -19.37
C ILE A 397 0.70 -8.07 -20.24
#